data_AF-A0A8N5HYV2-F1
#
_entry.id   AF-A0A8N5HYV2-F1
#
_cell.length_a   1.000
_cell.length_b   1.000
_cell.length_c   1.000
_cell.angle_alpha   90.00
_cell.angle_beta   90.00
_cell.angle_gamma   90.00
#
_symmetry.space_group_name_H-M   'P 1'
#
loop_
_entity.id
_entity.type
_entity.pdbx_description
1 polymer ?
#
loop_
_entity_poly.entity_id
_entity_poly.type
_entity_poly.pdbx_seq_one_letter_code
_entity_poly.pdbx_strand_id
1 'polypeptide(L)'
;MNAIWKRQPEAVHRLDQVLKKHKSDFISLFRNPPKNVQQHEKIQKASTEGVAIQGQQGTRLLPEQLIREAFILSDLFDIGELAAVELLLA
;
A
#
# COMPACT_ATOMS: atom_id res chain seq x y z
N MET A 1 -24.16 5.24 3.27
CA MET A 1 -25.21 5.16 4.32
C MET A 1 -24.49 5.16 5.69
N ASN A 2 -24.66 6.19 6.51
CA ASN A 2 -23.78 6.51 7.66
C ASN A 2 -24.02 5.60 8.87
N ALA A 3 -23.12 4.62 9.09
CA ALA A 3 -23.18 3.64 10.18
C ALA A 3 -23.03 4.26 11.59
N ILE A 4 -22.35 5.41 11.70
CA ILE A 4 -22.10 6.09 12.98
C ILE A 4 -23.40 6.51 13.69
N TRP A 5 -24.45 6.82 12.93
CA TRP A 5 -25.72 7.30 13.49
C TRP A 5 -26.64 6.19 14.02
N LYS A 6 -26.43 4.92 13.62
CA LYS A 6 -27.37 3.82 13.92
C LYS A 6 -27.01 2.98 15.15
N ARG A 7 -25.94 3.31 15.90
CA ARG A 7 -25.47 2.59 17.10
C ARG A 7 -25.57 1.06 16.96
N GLN A 8 -25.19 0.51 15.81
CA GLN A 8 -25.25 -0.94 15.58
C GLN A 8 -24.11 -1.61 16.35
N PRO A 9 -24.38 -2.38 17.42
CA PRO A 9 -23.33 -2.96 18.25
C PRO A 9 -22.44 -3.94 17.45
N GLU A 10 -22.96 -4.57 16.40
CA GLU A 10 -22.21 -5.43 15.49
C GLU A 10 -21.21 -4.64 14.64
N ALA A 11 -21.52 -3.38 14.30
CA ALA A 11 -20.60 -2.50 13.59
C ALA A 11 -19.46 -2.04 14.52
N VAL A 12 -19.77 -1.78 15.80
CA VAL A 12 -18.77 -1.44 16.82
C VAL A 12 -17.82 -2.61 17.07
N HIS A 13 -18.34 -3.83 17.21
CA HIS A 13 -17.51 -5.02 17.40
C HIS A 13 -16.60 -5.29 16.19
N ARG A 14 -17.13 -5.18 14.97
CA ARG A 14 -16.30 -5.32 13.75
C ARG A 14 -15.23 -4.24 13.66
N LEU A 15 -15.56 -3.00 13.99
CA LEU A 15 -14.59 -1.90 14.00
C LEU A 15 -13.46 -2.17 15.02
N ASP A 16 -13.79 -2.61 16.24
CA ASP A 16 -12.81 -2.93 17.27
C ASP A 16 -11.88 -4.08 16.85
N GLN A 17 -12.41 -5.12 16.20
CA GLN A 17 -11.61 -6.21 15.65
C GLN A 17 -10.62 -5.72 14.57
N VAL A 18 -11.08 -4.88 13.64
CA VAL A 18 -10.23 -4.34 12.56
C VAL A 18 -9.16 -3.40 13.13
N LEU A 19 -9.50 -2.52 14.07
CA LEU A 19 -8.55 -1.61 14.72
C LEU A 19 -7.50 -2.38 15.53
N LYS A 20 -7.89 -3.45 16.22
CA LYS A 20 -6.94 -4.33 16.92
C LYS A 20 -6.00 -5.06 15.95
N LYS A 21 -6.52 -5.54 14.83
CA LYS A 21 -5.73 -6.21 13.78
C LYS A 21 -4.68 -5.29 13.17
N HIS A 22 -5.04 -4.03 12.90
CA HIS A 22 -4.18 -3.03 12.26
C HIS A 22 -3.56 -2.04 13.25
N LYS A 23 -3.46 -2.42 14.54
CA LYS A 23 -3.05 -1.51 15.62
C LYS A 23 -1.68 -0.87 15.37
N SER A 24 -0.71 -1.64 14.87
CA SER A 24 0.63 -1.12 14.50
C SER A 24 0.51 -0.01 13.47
N ASP A 25 -0.30 -0.24 12.44
CA ASP A 25 -0.49 0.66 11.30
C ASP A 25 -1.12 1.97 11.78
N PHE A 26 -2.06 1.90 12.74
CA PHE A 26 -2.66 3.09 13.36
C PHE A 26 -1.74 3.83 14.35
N ILE A 27 -0.81 3.13 15.00
CA ILE A 27 0.18 3.76 15.89
C ILE A 27 1.25 4.49 15.07
N SER A 28 1.63 3.93 13.91
CA SER A 28 2.63 4.50 13.02
C SER A 28 2.02 5.07 11.73
N LEU A 29 0.83 5.67 11.82
CA LEU A 29 -0.04 6.04 10.68
C LEU A 29 0.63 6.93 9.62
N PHE A 30 1.70 7.65 10.00
CA PHE A 30 2.45 8.55 9.12
C PHE A 30 3.91 8.16 8.96
N ARG A 31 4.28 6.94 9.38
CA ARG A 31 5.63 6.44 9.18
C ARG A 31 5.69 5.80 7.81
N ASN A 32 6.22 6.55 6.85
CA ASN A 32 6.44 6.08 5.51
C ASN A 32 7.29 4.79 5.55
N PRO A 33 6.89 3.72 4.84
CA PRO A 33 7.76 2.57 4.67
C PRO A 33 9.04 3.06 3.98
N PRO A 34 10.22 2.76 4.54
CA PRO A 34 11.46 3.30 4.00
C PRO A 34 11.80 2.68 2.65
N LYS A 35 12.57 3.40 1.84
CA LYS A 35 13.14 2.86 0.60
C LYS A 35 14.01 1.65 0.89
N ASN A 36 13.98 0.67 -0.02
CA ASN A 36 14.73 -0.56 0.11
C ASN A 36 15.35 -0.94 -1.24
N VAL A 37 16.66 -1.17 -1.26
CA VAL A 37 17.43 -1.54 -2.47
C VAL A 37 16.84 -2.80 -3.15
N GLN A 38 16.36 -3.77 -2.37
CA GLN A 38 15.74 -4.99 -2.92
C GLN A 38 14.38 -4.70 -3.56
N GLN A 39 13.62 -3.72 -3.03
CA GLN A 39 12.36 -3.29 -3.63
C GLN A 39 12.61 -2.45 -4.89
N HIS A 40 13.61 -1.58 -4.83
CA HIS A 40 14.07 -0.78 -5.96
C HIS A 40 14.35 -1.65 -7.19
N GLU A 41 15.21 -2.68 -7.05
CA GLU A 41 15.55 -3.59 -8.13
C GLU A 41 14.33 -4.36 -8.67
N LYS A 42 13.43 -4.79 -7.77
CA LYS A 42 12.18 -5.48 -8.16
C LYS A 42 11.24 -4.58 -8.95
N ILE A 43 11.06 -3.33 -8.52
CA ILE A 43 10.19 -2.37 -9.21
C ILE A 43 10.81 -1.94 -10.54
N GLN A 44 12.13 -1.80 -10.61
CA GLN A 44 12.84 -1.52 -11.86
C GLN A 44 12.63 -2.64 -12.90
N LYS A 45 12.58 -3.91 -12.45
CA LYS A 45 12.32 -5.08 -13.30
C LYS A 45 10.84 -5.45 -13.42
N ALA A 46 9.93 -4.66 -12.86
CA ALA A 46 8.50 -5.00 -12.86
C ALA A 46 7.87 -4.99 -14.27
N SER A 47 8.52 -4.34 -15.25
CA SER A 47 8.12 -4.39 -16.66
C SER A 47 8.36 -5.77 -17.30
N THR A 48 9.31 -6.55 -16.78
CA THR A 48 9.73 -7.86 -17.35
C THR A 48 9.41 -9.04 -16.45
N GLU A 49 9.65 -8.93 -15.14
CA GLU A 49 9.48 -10.03 -14.16
C GLU A 49 8.13 -9.94 -13.42
N GLY A 50 7.50 -8.77 -13.44
CA GLY A 50 6.29 -8.46 -12.70
C GLY A 50 6.54 -8.32 -11.20
N VAL A 51 5.60 -7.69 -10.50
CA VAL A 51 5.67 -7.50 -9.05
C VAL A 51 4.42 -8.04 -8.36
N ALA A 52 4.60 -8.65 -7.19
CA ALA A 52 3.49 -9.06 -6.35
C ALA A 52 2.94 -7.85 -5.59
N ILE A 53 1.66 -7.55 -5.79
CA ILE A 53 0.97 -6.41 -5.15
C ILE A 53 0.10 -6.96 -4.03
N GLN A 54 0.10 -6.29 -2.88
CA GLN A 54 -0.69 -6.76 -1.75
C GLN A 54 -2.19 -6.74 -2.09
N GLY A 55 -2.87 -7.89 -1.91
CA GLY A 55 -4.29 -8.04 -2.22
C GLY A 55 -4.61 -8.53 -3.64
N GLN A 56 -3.63 -8.67 -4.53
CA GLN A 56 -3.79 -9.35 -5.83
C GLN A 56 -3.18 -10.75 -5.79
N GLN A 57 -3.81 -11.71 -6.49
CA GLN A 57 -3.23 -13.04 -6.68
C GLN A 57 -2.24 -13.00 -7.87
N GLY A 58 -0.98 -13.31 -7.59
CA GLY A 58 0.08 -13.41 -8.60
C GLY A 58 0.92 -12.15 -8.76
N THR A 59 1.89 -12.21 -9.68
CA THR A 59 2.72 -11.07 -10.08
C THR A 59 2.09 -10.36 -11.27
N ARG A 60 2.16 -9.02 -11.28
CA ARG A 60 1.63 -8.18 -12.34
C ARG A 60 2.76 -7.42 -13.02
N LEU A 61 2.76 -7.43 -14.36
CA LEU A 61 3.66 -6.59 -15.15
C LEU A 61 3.21 -5.13 -15.06
N LEU A 62 4.16 -4.24 -14.78
CA LEU A 62 3.91 -2.81 -14.68
C LEU A 62 4.44 -2.09 -15.92
N PRO A 63 3.65 -1.20 -16.54
CA PRO A 63 4.14 -0.40 -17.65
C PRO A 63 5.24 0.55 -17.19
N GLU A 64 6.23 0.82 -18.04
CA GLU A 64 7.37 1.69 -17.70
C GLU A 64 6.97 3.07 -17.20
N GLN A 65 5.88 3.63 -17.73
CA GLN A 65 5.38 4.93 -17.29
C GLN A 65 4.99 4.90 -15.80
N LEU A 66 4.28 3.86 -15.37
CA LEU A 66 3.85 3.72 -13.98
C LEU A 66 5.04 3.46 -13.05
N ILE A 67 6.05 2.72 -13.51
CA ILE A 67 7.30 2.54 -12.78
C ILE A 67 7.98 3.90 -12.55
N ARG A 68 8.11 4.74 -13.59
CA ARG A 68 8.69 6.08 -13.46
C ARG A 68 7.91 6.97 -12.50
N GLU A 69 6.58 6.99 -12.61
CA GLU A 69 5.72 7.76 -11.72
C GLU A 69 5.88 7.30 -10.26
N ALA A 70 5.98 5.99 -10.01
CA ALA A 70 6.23 5.46 -8.68
C ALA A 70 7.60 5.88 -8.13
N PHE A 71 8.63 5.91 -8.97
CA PHE A 71 9.96 6.42 -8.59
C PHE A 71 9.93 7.91 -8.24
N ILE A 72 9.23 8.73 -9.03
CA ILE A 72 9.06 10.15 -8.74
C ILE A 72 8.36 10.33 -7.38
N LEU A 73 7.29 9.57 -7.11
CA LEU A 73 6.60 9.63 -5.82
C LEU A 73 7.48 9.15 -4.66
N SER A 74 8.24 8.08 -4.87
CA SER A 74 9.21 7.57 -3.89
C SER A 74 10.22 8.64 -3.51
N ASP A 75 10.75 9.38 -4.48
CA ASP A 75 11.69 10.46 -4.26
C ASP A 75 11.07 11.70 -3.62
N LEU A 76 9.85 12.06 -4.00
CA LEU A 76 9.16 13.23 -3.45
C LEU A 76 8.75 13.07 -1.99
N PHE A 77 8.29 11.87 -1.61
CA PHE A 77 7.70 11.61 -0.28
C PHE A 77 8.58 10.76 0.63
N ASP A 78 9.77 10.37 0.18
CA ASP A 78 10.65 9.41 0.88
C ASP A 78 9.90 8.14 1.32
N ILE A 79 9.12 7.58 0.39
CA ILE A 79 8.36 6.34 0.57
C ILE A 79 9.01 5.22 -0.24
N GLY A 80 8.90 3.98 0.22
CA GLY A 80 9.34 2.82 -0.55
C GLY A 80 8.61 2.69 -1.89
N GLU A 81 9.32 2.26 -2.92
CA GLU A 81 8.85 2.20 -4.30
C GLU A 81 7.63 1.29 -4.47
N LEU A 82 7.56 0.19 -3.71
CA LEU A 82 6.39 -0.70 -3.72
C LEU A 82 5.14 0.01 -3.17
N ALA A 83 5.29 0.79 -2.09
CA ALA A 83 4.19 1.55 -1.53
C ALA A 83 3.74 2.66 -2.49
N ALA A 84 4.68 3.31 -3.19
CA ALA A 84 4.37 4.28 -4.24
C ALA A 84 3.57 3.64 -5.39
N VAL A 85 3.94 2.43 -5.82
CA VAL A 85 3.18 1.66 -6.82
C VAL A 85 1.78 1.31 -6.31
N GLU A 86 1.66 0.84 -5.07
CA GLU A 86 0.37 0.51 -4.47
C GLU A 86 -0.55 1.74 -4.39
N LEU A 87 -0.01 2.91 -4.07
CA LEU A 87 -0.76 4.18 -4.08
C LEU A 87 -1.26 4.58 -5.48
N LEU A 88 -0.49 4.30 -6.54
CA LEU A 88 -0.90 4.59 -7.92
C LEU A 88 -1.95 3.60 -8.46
N LEU A 89 -2.10 2.43 -7.83
CA LEU A 89 -3.00 1.36 -8.24
C LEU A 89 -4.26 1.23 -7.37
N ALA A 90 -4.32 1.95 -6.24
CA ALA A 90 -5.42 1.95 -5.28
C ALA A 90 -6.68 2.67 -5.79
#